data_AF-A0AAV4U302-F1
#
_entry.id   AF-A0AAV4U302-F1
#
_cell.length_a   1.000
_cell.length_b   1.000
_cell.length_c   1.000
_cell.angle_alpha   90.00
_cell.angle_beta   90.00
_cell.angle_gamma   90.00
#
_symmetry.space_group_name_H-M   'P 1'
#
loop_
_entity.id
_entity.type
_entity.pdbx_description
1 polymer ?
#
loop_
_entity_poly.entity_id
_entity_poly.type
_entity_poly.pdbx_seq_one_letter_code
_entity_poly.pdbx_strand_id
1 'polypeptide(L)'
;MANWWIVLTACVVVVAGRKSHEDDVGEYGKYNEWRKQICEKNSEDMLAEMDSCFLLETKMIQDAAKDCISEIAPETQVFTKDFVMAACENKDMYKKLDECFAEYEANVEFKKQMELRPEIVSCYSEILKKYELEALMHYLDETSEK
;
A
#
# COMPACT_ATOMS: atom_id res chain seq x y z
N MET A 1 -17.46 29.78 -7.75
CA MET A 1 -17.08 28.71 -8.69
C MET A 1 -16.14 27.79 -7.95
N ALA A 2 -16.66 26.65 -7.48
CA ALA A 2 -15.88 25.68 -6.72
C ALA A 2 -14.82 25.06 -7.64
N ASN A 3 -13.56 25.24 -7.28
CA ASN A 3 -12.41 24.78 -8.05
C ASN A 3 -12.20 23.28 -7.73
N TRP A 4 -12.71 22.41 -8.60
CA TRP A 4 -12.97 20.99 -8.31
C TRP A 4 -11.95 20.03 -8.95
N TRP A 5 -10.64 20.29 -8.84
CA TRP A 5 -9.64 19.55 -9.65
C TRP A 5 -8.41 18.99 -8.93
N ILE A 6 -8.42 18.83 -7.61
CA ILE A 6 -7.30 18.13 -6.94
C ILE A 6 -7.85 17.21 -5.85
N VAL A 7 -8.42 16.08 -6.26
CA VAL A 7 -8.52 14.91 -5.38
C VAL A 7 -7.34 14.04 -5.78
N LEU A 8 -6.21 14.21 -5.11
CA LEU A 8 -5.06 13.32 -5.19
C LEU A 8 -5.30 12.21 -4.18
N THR A 9 -5.67 11.03 -4.64
CA THR A 9 -5.78 9.83 -3.79
C THR A 9 -4.69 8.86 -4.20
N ALA A 10 -3.77 8.65 -3.26
CA ALA A 10 -2.60 7.80 -3.34
C ALA A 10 -2.78 6.59 -2.40
N CYS A 11 -2.06 5.48 -2.61
CA CYS A 11 -2.22 4.17 -1.96
C CYS A 11 -1.12 3.20 -2.43
N VAL A 12 -1.23 1.98 -1.92
CA VAL A 12 -0.41 0.79 -2.20
C VAL A 12 0.99 0.81 -1.63
N VAL A 13 1.18 1.50 -0.52
CA VAL A 13 2.19 1.01 0.42
C VAL A 13 1.54 0.95 1.78
N VAL A 14 0.92 -0.19 2.04
CA VAL A 14 1.10 -0.73 3.37
C VAL A 14 2.58 -1.07 3.43
N VAL A 15 3.37 -0.12 3.91
CA VAL A 15 4.71 -0.43 4.37
C VAL A 15 4.63 -1.14 5.72
N ALA A 16 3.65 -2.02 5.88
CA ALA A 16 3.52 -2.78 7.10
C ALA A 16 4.37 -4.02 6.91
N GLY A 17 5.60 -3.87 7.36
CA GLY A 17 6.55 -4.95 7.43
C GLY A 17 7.95 -4.40 7.54
N ARG A 18 8.33 -4.06 8.78
CA ARG A 18 9.67 -4.44 9.26
C ARG A 18 10.00 -5.87 8.78
N LYS A 19 11.29 -6.18 8.70
CA LYS A 19 11.94 -7.49 8.47
C LYS A 19 11.13 -8.80 8.61
N SER A 20 10.10 -8.87 9.47
CA SER A 20 9.26 -10.06 9.72
C SER A 20 8.47 -10.56 8.52
N HIS A 21 8.17 -9.71 7.53
CA HIS A 21 7.39 -10.09 6.34
C HIS A 21 8.23 -10.13 5.06
N GLU A 22 9.56 -9.97 5.15
CA GLU A 22 10.48 -10.08 4.00
C GLU A 22 10.42 -11.47 3.33
N ASP A 23 9.99 -12.49 4.08
CA ASP A 23 9.85 -13.87 3.60
C ASP A 23 8.49 -14.17 2.95
N ASP A 24 7.49 -13.26 3.06
CA ASP A 24 6.19 -13.42 2.40
C ASP A 24 6.25 -13.00 0.92
N VAL A 25 6.84 -13.90 0.12
CA VAL A 25 7.02 -13.72 -1.32
C VAL A 25 6.28 -14.81 -2.10
N GLY A 26 5.54 -14.42 -3.13
CA GLY A 26 4.76 -15.36 -3.93
C GLY A 26 4.33 -14.82 -5.30
N GLU A 27 3.18 -15.28 -5.78
CA GLU A 27 2.63 -14.91 -7.09
C GLU A 27 2.44 -13.39 -7.23
N TYR A 28 2.11 -12.72 -6.12
CA TYR A 28 1.90 -11.28 -6.03
C TYR A 28 3.16 -10.49 -5.61
N GLY A 29 4.36 -11.08 -5.65
CA GLY A 29 5.59 -10.43 -5.19
C GLY A 29 5.76 -10.47 -3.67
N LYS A 30 6.40 -9.45 -3.07
CA LYS A 30 6.44 -9.25 -1.60
C LYS A 30 5.05 -8.97 -1.06
N TYR A 31 4.82 -9.22 0.24
CA TYR A 31 3.51 -9.05 0.88
C TYR A 31 2.42 -9.84 0.12
N ASN A 32 2.77 -11.04 -0.31
CA ASN A 32 1.94 -11.86 -1.18
C ASN A 32 0.58 -12.19 -0.56
N GLU A 33 0.51 -12.56 0.72
CA GLU A 33 -0.79 -12.84 1.35
C GLU A 33 -1.67 -11.58 1.41
N TRP A 34 -1.10 -10.43 1.80
CA TRP A 34 -1.79 -9.14 1.76
C TRP A 34 -2.39 -8.86 0.38
N ARG A 35 -1.54 -8.82 -0.66
CA ARG A 35 -1.96 -8.50 -2.03
C ARG A 35 -2.98 -9.50 -2.55
N LYS A 36 -2.80 -10.78 -2.27
CA LYS A 36 -3.74 -11.83 -2.64
C LYS A 36 -5.11 -11.60 -2.02
N GLN A 37 -5.19 -11.39 -0.70
CA GLN A 37 -6.48 -11.19 -0.02
C GLN A 37 -7.17 -9.90 -0.45
N ILE A 38 -6.40 -8.83 -0.69
CA ILE A 38 -6.94 -7.59 -1.27
C ILE A 38 -7.51 -7.85 -2.66
N CYS A 39 -6.82 -8.59 -3.52
CA CYS A 39 -7.33 -8.92 -4.86
C CYS A 39 -8.55 -9.86 -4.84
N GLU A 40 -8.65 -10.77 -3.87
CA GLU A 40 -9.79 -11.68 -3.73
C GLU A 40 -11.05 -10.97 -3.19
N LYS A 41 -10.88 -9.90 -2.40
CA LYS A 41 -11.98 -9.14 -1.78
C LYS A 41 -12.12 -7.71 -2.29
N ASN A 42 -11.44 -7.34 -3.38
CA ASN A 42 -11.43 -5.95 -3.82
C ASN A 42 -12.85 -5.44 -4.11
N SER A 43 -13.09 -4.19 -3.70
CA SER A 43 -14.24 -3.41 -4.11
C SER A 43 -13.80 -1.96 -4.22
N GLU A 44 -14.46 -1.17 -5.07
CA GLU A 44 -14.12 0.24 -5.24
C GLU A 44 -14.18 1.00 -3.90
N ASP A 45 -15.18 0.70 -3.06
CA ASP A 45 -15.35 1.32 -1.74
C ASP A 45 -14.22 0.95 -0.78
N MET A 46 -13.83 -0.33 -0.71
CA MET A 46 -12.72 -0.78 0.13
C MET A 46 -11.42 -0.10 -0.29
N LEU A 47 -11.12 -0.08 -1.58
CA LEU A 47 -9.90 0.53 -2.10
C LEU A 47 -9.88 2.04 -1.87
N ALA A 48 -11.02 2.73 -2.03
CA ALA A 48 -11.13 4.15 -1.73
C ALA A 48 -10.92 4.48 -0.25
N GLU A 49 -11.38 3.62 0.67
CA GLU A 49 -11.09 3.76 2.09
C GLU A 49 -9.61 3.52 2.38
N MET A 50 -8.99 2.51 1.76
CA MET A 50 -7.56 2.26 1.91
C MET A 50 -6.72 3.44 1.39
N ASP A 51 -7.11 4.03 0.26
CA ASP A 51 -6.50 5.27 -0.26
C ASP A 51 -6.54 6.38 0.80
N SER A 52 -7.64 6.49 1.56
CA SER A 52 -7.75 7.51 2.61
C SER A 52 -6.77 7.29 3.78
N CYS A 53 -6.49 6.03 4.14
CA CYS A 53 -5.48 5.71 5.15
C CYS A 53 -4.06 6.03 4.65
N PHE A 54 -3.78 5.77 3.37
CA PHE A 54 -2.48 6.09 2.79
C PHE A 54 -2.20 7.59 2.75
N LEU A 55 -3.23 8.46 2.67
CA LEU A 55 -3.02 9.91 2.79
C LEU A 55 -2.47 10.34 4.16
N LEU A 56 -2.55 9.47 5.18
CA LEU A 56 -1.94 9.67 6.48
C LEU A 56 -0.45 9.27 6.50
N GLU A 57 0.06 8.60 5.46
CA GLU A 57 1.48 8.28 5.34
C GLU A 57 2.33 9.54 5.18
N THR A 58 3.64 9.41 5.36
CA THR A 58 4.54 10.54 5.16
C THR A 58 4.60 10.93 3.68
N LYS A 59 4.82 12.22 3.40
CA LYS A 59 4.97 12.70 2.01
C LYS A 59 6.03 11.93 1.23
N MET A 60 7.08 11.46 1.91
CA MET A 60 8.14 10.67 1.29
C MET A 60 7.64 9.32 0.78
N ILE A 61 6.84 8.59 1.57
CA ILE A 61 6.20 7.33 1.14
C ILE A 61 5.20 7.59 0.00
N GLN A 62 4.40 8.66 0.12
CA GLN A 62 3.43 9.04 -0.90
C GLN A 62 4.09 9.36 -2.25
N ASP A 63 5.17 10.15 -2.23
CA ASP A 63 5.91 10.53 -3.43
C ASP A 63 6.59 9.30 -4.05
N ALA A 64 7.21 8.42 -3.25
CA ALA A 64 7.83 7.18 -3.77
C ALA A 64 6.80 6.23 -4.41
N ALA A 65 5.64 6.06 -3.79
CA ALA A 65 4.56 5.23 -4.37
C ALA A 65 4.10 5.79 -5.71
N LYS A 66 3.90 7.11 -5.76
CA LYS A 66 3.50 7.82 -6.98
C LYS A 66 4.55 7.68 -8.09
N ASP A 67 5.82 7.85 -7.76
CA ASP A 67 6.92 7.74 -8.72
C ASP A 67 6.94 6.32 -9.31
N CYS A 68 6.96 5.29 -8.45
CA CYS A 68 6.96 3.90 -8.90
C CYS A 68 5.73 3.53 -9.73
N ILE A 69 4.53 3.94 -9.30
CA ILE A 69 3.30 3.65 -10.05
C ILE A 69 3.30 4.35 -11.41
N SER A 70 3.79 5.59 -11.46
CA SER A 70 3.88 6.35 -12.73
C SER A 70 4.85 5.70 -13.73
N GLU A 71 5.89 5.02 -13.25
CA GLU A 71 6.80 4.26 -14.11
C GLU A 71 6.19 2.94 -14.61
N ILE A 72 5.41 2.26 -13.78
CA ILE A 72 4.85 0.94 -14.07
C ILE A 72 3.58 1.03 -14.92
N ALA A 73 2.73 2.01 -14.62
CA ALA A 73 1.38 2.16 -15.15
C ALA A 73 1.06 3.64 -15.42
N PRO A 74 1.77 4.31 -16.35
CA PRO A 74 1.62 5.75 -16.63
C PRO A 74 0.20 6.15 -17.08
N GLU A 75 -0.60 5.21 -17.56
CA GLU A 75 -1.99 5.38 -17.96
C GLU A 75 -2.98 5.39 -16.78
N THR A 76 -2.62 4.78 -15.65
CA THR A 76 -3.37 4.93 -14.40
C THR A 76 -3.05 6.33 -13.91
N GLN A 77 -4.06 7.18 -13.66
CA GLN A 77 -3.87 8.62 -13.43
C GLN A 77 -3.25 8.94 -12.05
N VAL A 78 -2.21 8.22 -11.63
CA VAL A 78 -1.61 8.22 -10.29
C VAL A 78 -2.55 7.69 -9.20
N PHE A 79 -3.79 7.35 -9.56
CA PHE A 79 -4.74 6.75 -8.65
C PHE A 79 -4.36 5.31 -8.38
N THR A 80 -4.20 5.05 -7.12
CA THR A 80 -3.62 3.84 -6.59
C THR A 80 -4.64 2.73 -6.40
N LYS A 81 -5.91 3.06 -6.21
CA LYS A 81 -7.00 2.10 -6.45
C LYS A 81 -6.96 1.54 -7.88
N ASP A 82 -6.68 2.38 -8.88
CA ASP A 82 -6.66 1.97 -10.29
C ASP A 82 -5.45 1.07 -10.55
N PHE A 83 -4.31 1.40 -9.94
CA PHE A 83 -3.15 0.51 -9.92
C PHE A 83 -3.45 -0.83 -9.25
N VAL A 84 -4.09 -0.87 -8.08
CA VAL A 84 -4.44 -2.14 -7.40
C VAL A 84 -5.35 -2.99 -8.28
N MET A 85 -6.39 -2.40 -8.87
CA MET A 85 -7.27 -3.14 -9.78
C MET A 85 -6.49 -3.71 -10.96
N ALA A 86 -5.65 -2.90 -11.62
CA ALA A 86 -4.81 -3.35 -12.73
C ALA A 86 -3.80 -4.42 -12.30
N ALA A 87 -3.20 -4.29 -11.12
CA ALA A 87 -2.20 -5.23 -10.59
C ALA A 87 -2.84 -6.55 -10.12
N CYS A 88 -4.11 -6.55 -9.71
CA CYS A 88 -4.86 -7.77 -9.45
C CYS A 88 -5.14 -8.57 -10.73
N GLU A 89 -5.33 -7.89 -11.86
CA GLU A 89 -5.45 -8.52 -13.18
C GLU A 89 -4.09 -8.92 -13.76
N ASN A 90 -3.06 -8.10 -13.51
CA ASN A 90 -1.70 -8.29 -13.97
C ASN A 90 -0.70 -8.26 -12.80
N LYS A 91 -0.55 -9.41 -12.15
CA LYS A 91 0.27 -9.59 -10.92
C LYS A 91 1.73 -9.21 -11.08
N ASP A 92 2.25 -9.18 -12.31
CA ASP A 92 3.62 -8.71 -12.57
C ASP A 92 3.81 -7.22 -12.27
N MET A 93 2.73 -6.42 -12.26
CA MET A 93 2.79 -5.02 -11.81
C MET A 93 3.20 -4.90 -10.34
N TYR A 94 2.76 -5.82 -9.48
CA TYR A 94 3.19 -5.84 -8.08
C TYR A 94 4.67 -6.15 -7.92
N LYS A 95 5.22 -7.05 -8.74
CA LYS A 95 6.66 -7.37 -8.71
C LYS A 95 7.49 -6.17 -9.16
N LYS A 96 7.05 -5.46 -10.21
CA LYS A 96 7.70 -4.21 -10.64
C LYS A 96 7.61 -3.13 -9.56
N LEU A 97 6.51 -3.08 -8.82
CA LEU A 97 6.38 -2.18 -7.67
C LEU A 97 7.41 -2.53 -6.60
N ASP A 98 7.60 -3.81 -6.28
CA ASP A 98 8.62 -4.26 -5.34
C ASP A 98 10.04 -3.91 -5.78
N GLU A 99 10.34 -4.09 -7.07
CA GLU A 99 11.63 -3.73 -7.67
C GLU A 99 11.90 -2.23 -7.55
N CYS A 100 10.92 -1.39 -7.87
CA CYS A 100 11.06 0.06 -7.72
C CYS A 100 11.21 0.47 -6.25
N PHE A 101 10.40 -0.08 -5.35
CA PHE A 101 10.49 0.22 -3.91
C PHE A 101 11.82 -0.22 -3.29
N ALA A 102 12.45 -1.28 -3.81
CA ALA A 102 13.77 -1.72 -3.34
C ALA A 102 14.84 -0.62 -3.46
N GLU A 103 14.73 0.28 -4.45
CA GLU A 103 15.64 1.41 -4.61
C GLU A 103 15.47 2.44 -3.49
N TYR A 104 14.22 2.71 -3.09
CA TYR A 104 13.92 3.59 -1.96
C TYR A 104 14.27 2.93 -0.62
N GLU A 105 13.99 1.65 -0.46
CA GLU A 105 14.36 0.85 0.73
C GLU A 105 15.87 0.77 0.95
N ALA A 106 16.70 0.96 -0.07
CA ALA A 106 18.14 1.07 0.10
C ALA A 106 18.55 2.31 0.92
N ASN A 107 17.68 3.33 0.98
CA ASN A 107 17.88 4.53 1.77
C ASN A 107 17.43 4.32 3.24
N VAL A 108 18.36 4.47 4.18
CA VAL A 108 18.12 4.28 5.62
C VAL A 108 17.09 5.28 6.16
N GLU A 109 17.05 6.50 5.66
CA GLU A 109 16.08 7.50 6.11
C GLU A 109 14.68 7.16 5.62
N PHE A 110 14.56 6.69 4.36
CA PHE A 110 13.29 6.19 3.83
C PHE A 110 12.76 5.03 4.69
N LYS A 111 13.61 4.06 5.02
CA LYS A 111 13.26 2.92 5.90
C LYS A 111 12.73 3.31 7.28
N LYS A 112 13.06 4.47 7.83
CA LYS A 112 12.46 4.93 9.09
C LYS A 112 11.06 5.49 8.90
N GLN A 113 10.80 6.10 7.75
CA GLN A 113 9.47 6.63 7.41
C GLN A 113 8.47 5.52 7.07
N MET A 114 8.97 4.31 6.87
CA MET A 114 8.21 3.09 6.63
C MET A 114 7.58 2.50 7.92
N GLU A 115 7.95 2.99 9.10
CA GLU A 115 7.31 2.58 10.36
C GLU A 115 5.91 3.17 10.45
N LEU A 116 4.89 2.30 10.56
CA LEU A 116 3.50 2.75 10.64
C LEU A 116 3.23 3.49 11.94
N ARG A 117 2.72 4.72 11.81
CA ARG A 117 2.28 5.52 12.96
C ARG A 117 0.95 4.99 13.50
N PRO A 118 0.65 5.14 14.82
CA PRO A 118 -0.56 4.57 15.42
C PRO A 118 -1.87 4.96 14.72
N GLU A 119 -1.96 6.19 14.20
CA GLU A 119 -3.13 6.63 13.45
C GLU A 119 -3.33 5.88 12.12
N ILE A 120 -2.24 5.49 11.46
CA ILE A 120 -2.26 4.73 10.21
C ILE A 120 -2.66 3.28 10.51
N VAL A 121 -2.07 2.68 11.55
CA VAL A 121 -2.43 1.35 12.05
C VAL A 121 -3.92 1.28 12.40
N SER A 122 -4.43 2.26 13.13
CA SER A 122 -5.85 2.34 13.48
C SER A 122 -6.73 2.43 12.24
N CYS A 123 -6.35 3.28 11.28
CA CYS A 123 -7.10 3.47 10.04
C CYS A 123 -7.22 2.15 9.25
N TYR A 124 -6.09 1.48 8.96
CA TYR A 124 -6.14 0.21 8.24
C TYR A 124 -6.85 -0.88 9.05
N SER A 125 -6.67 -0.93 10.38
CA SER A 125 -7.35 -1.91 11.24
C SER A 125 -8.88 -1.79 11.17
N GLU A 126 -9.41 -0.57 11.09
CA GLU A 126 -10.86 -0.34 10.94
C GLU A 126 -11.38 -0.87 9.59
N ILE A 127 -10.62 -0.63 8.51
CA ILE A 127 -10.96 -1.15 7.17
C ILE A 127 -10.90 -2.67 7.17
N LEU A 128 -9.82 -3.27 7.68
CA LEU A 128 -9.68 -4.73 7.70
C LEU A 128 -10.84 -5.41 8.46
N LYS A 129 -11.30 -4.83 9.58
CA LYS A 129 -12.49 -5.32 10.29
C LYS A 129 -13.76 -5.16 9.45
N LYS A 130 -13.93 -3.99 8.85
CA LYS A 130 -15.14 -3.66 8.08
C LYS A 130 -15.33 -4.58 6.88
N TYR A 131 -14.25 -5.01 6.23
CA TYR A 131 -14.26 -5.83 5.03
C TYR A 131 -13.90 -7.31 5.28
N GLU A 132 -13.96 -7.76 6.54
CA GLU A 132 -13.71 -9.15 6.96
C GLU A 132 -12.32 -9.68 6.52
N LEU A 133 -11.30 -8.83 6.63
CA LEU A 133 -9.90 -9.10 6.29
C LEU A 133 -9.03 -9.15 7.57
N GLU A 134 -9.58 -9.58 8.70
CA GLU A 134 -8.87 -9.62 9.99
C GLU A 134 -7.63 -10.52 9.96
N ALA A 135 -7.61 -11.50 9.05
CA ALA A 135 -6.43 -12.32 8.79
C ALA A 135 -5.21 -11.47 8.44
N LEU A 136 -5.39 -10.28 7.83
CA LEU A 136 -4.32 -9.36 7.46
C LEU A 136 -3.85 -8.45 8.61
N MET A 137 -4.47 -8.50 9.79
CA MET A 137 -4.06 -7.65 10.92
C MET A 137 -2.62 -7.90 11.37
N HIS A 138 -2.09 -9.11 11.15
CA HIS A 138 -0.72 -9.44 11.48
C HIS A 138 0.33 -8.64 10.68
N TYR A 139 -0.07 -8.00 9.57
CA TYR A 139 0.79 -7.02 8.89
C TYR A 139 0.87 -5.71 9.66
N LEU A 140 -0.22 -5.31 10.33
CA LEU A 140 -0.33 -4.06 11.09
C LEU A 140 0.20 -4.17 12.52
N ASP A 141 0.28 -5.38 13.06
CA ASP A 141 0.78 -5.64 14.40
C ASP A 141 2.30 -5.42 14.46
N GLU A 142 2.72 -4.34 15.12
CA GLU A 142 4.01 -4.33 15.81
C GLU A 142 3.79 -4.86 17.22
N THR A 143 4.42 -5.99 17.60
CA THR A 143 4.65 -6.23 19.02
C THR A 143 5.44 -5.04 19.54
N SER A 144 4.78 -4.29 20.41
CA SER A 144 5.36 -3.46 21.44
C SER A 144 6.46 -4.21 22.21
N GLU A 145 7.64 -4.40 21.63
CA GLU A 145 8.83 -4.88 22.31
C GLU A 145 10.08 -4.18 21.75
N LYS A 146 10.23 -2.90 22.09
CA LYS A 146 11.25 -2.41 23.03
C LYS A 146 11.16 -0.91 23.27
#